data_AF-A0A9Q0XU00-F1
#
_entry.id   AF-A0A9Q0XU00-F1
#
_cell.length_a   1.000
_cell.length_b   1.000
_cell.length_c   1.000
_cell.angle_alpha   90.00
_cell.angle_beta   90.00
_cell.angle_gamma   90.00
#
_symmetry.space_group_name_H-M   'P 1'
#
loop_
_entity.id
_entity.type
_entity.pdbx_description
1 polymer ?
#
loop_
_entity_poly.entity_id
_entity_poly.type
_entity_poly.pdbx_seq_one_letter_code
_entity_poly.pdbx_strand_id
1 'polypeptide(L)'
;MTSKLHHKASSEDVKTQCKKMCVVLGSPIGRIEISGCETGVHEIHLQGDAVRHNGTTKSSVSCEVYEAPEEMTKPLKQCTDWLQAYFSEPWMTEKLPVPPFHHPLLEQ
;
A
#
# COMPACT_ATOMS: atom_id res chain seq x y z
N MET A 1 -28.13 51.19 -4.13
CA MET A 1 -27.21 50.23 -4.80
C MET A 1 -26.98 49.09 -3.81
N THR A 2 -27.66 47.97 -4.02
CA THR A 2 -27.71 46.82 -3.11
C THR A 2 -26.45 45.98 -3.22
N SER A 3 -25.63 45.93 -2.16
CA SER A 3 -24.55 44.94 -2.07
C SER A 3 -25.12 43.67 -1.43
N LYS A 4 -25.21 42.62 -2.23
CA LYS A 4 -25.80 41.32 -1.86
C LYS A 4 -24.88 40.58 -0.90
N LEU A 5 -25.43 40.19 0.24
CA LEU A 5 -24.90 39.14 1.10
C LEU A 5 -24.78 37.85 0.28
N HIS A 6 -23.57 37.33 0.11
CA HIS A 6 -23.36 35.96 -0.35
C HIS A 6 -23.29 35.06 0.88
N HIS A 7 -24.41 34.42 1.22
CA HIS A 7 -24.37 33.13 1.90
C HIS A 7 -23.90 32.10 0.87
N LYS A 8 -22.76 31.46 1.12
CA LYS A 8 -22.37 30.25 0.40
C LYS A 8 -22.00 29.18 1.42
N ALA A 9 -23.01 28.35 1.64
CA ALA A 9 -23.01 26.97 2.14
C ALA A 9 -21.74 26.45 2.83
N SER A 10 -21.92 26.11 4.11
CA SER A 10 -21.24 25.01 4.77
C SER A 10 -21.24 23.78 3.87
N SER A 11 -20.06 23.33 3.45
CA SER A 11 -19.86 21.94 3.05
C SER A 11 -19.18 21.29 4.22
N GLU A 12 -19.97 20.65 5.09
CA GLU A 12 -19.47 19.69 6.05
C GLU A 12 -18.97 18.47 5.26
N ASP A 13 -17.77 18.59 4.70
CA ASP A 13 -17.01 17.44 4.23
C ASP A 13 -16.46 16.78 5.49
N VAL A 14 -17.23 15.87 6.08
CA VAL A 14 -16.68 14.86 6.98
C VAL A 14 -15.78 13.99 6.11
N LYS A 15 -14.56 14.49 5.86
CA LYS A 15 -13.49 13.72 5.25
C LYS A 15 -13.23 12.59 6.22
N THR A 16 -13.82 11.43 5.95
CA THR A 16 -13.57 10.20 6.69
C THR A 16 -12.06 10.05 6.74
N GLN A 17 -11.49 10.19 7.95
CA GLN A 17 -10.05 10.16 8.11
C GLN A 17 -9.59 8.77 7.68
N CYS A 18 -8.97 8.67 6.51
CA CYS A 18 -8.46 7.41 6.01
C CYS A 18 -7.35 6.93 6.95
N LYS A 19 -7.67 5.95 7.80
CA LYS A 19 -6.74 5.37 8.75
C LYS A 19 -5.79 4.43 8.01
N LYS A 20 -4.63 4.96 7.65
CA LYS A 20 -3.57 4.20 6.97
C LYS A 20 -2.85 3.27 7.92
N MET A 21 -2.33 2.21 7.33
CA MET A 21 -1.47 1.23 7.95
C MET A 21 -0.40 0.80 6.95
N CYS A 22 0.77 0.41 7.44
CA CYS A 22 1.92 0.06 6.61
C CYS A 22 2.43 -1.34 6.92
N VAL A 23 2.93 -2.03 5.89
CA VAL A 23 3.70 -3.26 6.00
C VAL A 23 4.96 -3.14 5.16
N VAL A 24 6.05 -3.74 5.63
CA VAL A 24 7.34 -3.76 4.95
C VAL A 24 7.70 -5.18 4.58
N LEU A 25 8.08 -5.36 3.32
CA LEU A 25 8.60 -6.59 2.77
C LEU A 25 10.09 -6.45 2.43
N GLY A 26 10.87 -7.48 2.73
CA GLY A 26 12.12 -7.76 2.03
C GLY A 26 11.82 -8.50 0.74
N SER A 27 12.45 -8.13 -0.36
CA SER A 27 12.26 -8.77 -1.66
C SER A 27 13.58 -8.86 -2.44
N PRO A 28 13.64 -9.65 -3.53
CA PRO A 28 14.80 -9.68 -4.43
C PRO A 28 15.17 -8.32 -5.04
N ILE A 29 14.24 -7.35 -5.06
CA ILE A 29 14.48 -6.00 -5.56
C ILE A 29 14.71 -4.97 -4.45
N GLY A 30 14.95 -5.43 -3.22
CA GLY A 30 15.16 -4.59 -2.05
C GLY A 30 13.90 -4.46 -1.18
N ARG A 31 13.86 -3.41 -0.37
CA ARG A 31 12.80 -3.17 0.62
C ARG A 31 11.59 -2.56 -0.08
N ILE A 32 10.42 -3.17 0.11
CA ILE A 32 9.13 -2.71 -0.42
C ILE A 32 8.27 -2.29 0.77
N GLU A 33 7.77 -1.08 0.76
CA GLU A 33 6.80 -0.59 1.75
C GLU A 33 5.42 -0.48 1.09
N ILE A 34 4.41 -1.07 1.72
CA ILE A 34 3.03 -1.06 1.25
C ILE A 34 2.19 -0.30 2.28
N SER A 35 1.51 0.75 1.85
CA SER A 35 0.56 1.48 2.68
C SER A 35 -0.86 1.30 2.21
N GLY A 36 -1.81 1.18 3.14
CA GLY A 36 -3.20 0.81 2.86
C GLY A 36 -4.15 1.20 3.99
N CYS A 37 -5.45 1.16 3.73
CA CYS A 37 -6.49 1.26 4.76
C CYS A 37 -7.44 0.04 4.67
N GLU A 38 -8.61 0.14 5.30
CA GLU A 38 -9.66 -0.88 5.20
C GLU A 38 -10.28 -0.98 3.79
N THR A 39 -10.32 0.14 3.05
CA THR A 39 -10.89 0.23 1.70
C THR A 39 -9.95 -0.29 0.62
N GLY A 40 -8.64 -0.07 0.76
CA GLY A 40 -7.69 -0.48 -0.28
C GLY A 40 -6.23 -0.12 -0.01
N VAL A 41 -5.36 -0.57 -0.91
CA VAL A 41 -3.94 -0.19 -0.98
C VAL A 41 -3.84 1.22 -1.55
N HIS A 42 -3.01 2.05 -0.91
CA HIS A 42 -2.75 3.42 -1.33
C HIS A 42 -1.48 3.53 -2.16
N GLU A 43 -0.41 2.85 -1.74
CA GLU A 43 0.91 3.00 -2.34
C GLU A 43 1.74 1.72 -2.12
N ILE A 44 2.52 1.37 -3.13
CA ILE A 44 3.59 0.39 -3.05
C ILE A 44 4.89 1.14 -3.39
N HIS A 45 5.68 1.40 -2.37
CA HIS A 45 6.90 2.19 -2.46
C HIS A 45 8.12 1.27 -2.50
N LEU A 46 8.91 1.38 -3.58
CA LEU A 46 10.18 0.66 -3.72
C LEU A 46 11.31 1.55 -3.20
N GLN A 47 11.94 1.16 -2.10
CA GLN A 47 13.09 1.90 -1.57
C GLN A 47 14.33 1.51 -2.40
N GLY A 48 14.58 2.30 -3.46
CA GLY A 48 15.58 2.03 -4.50
C GLY A 48 17.05 2.01 -4.07
N ASP A 49 17.34 2.29 -2.80
CA ASP A 49 18.71 2.42 -2.26
C ASP A 49 19.11 1.31 -1.30
N ALA A 50 18.46 0.14 -1.37
CA ALA A 50 19.08 -1.07 -0.83
C ALA A 50 20.35 -1.31 -1.64
N VAL A 51 21.47 -0.80 -1.12
CA VAL A 51 22.86 -1.14 -1.44
C VAL A 51 22.87 -2.43 -2.22
N ARG A 52 23.32 -2.42 -3.49
CA ARG A 52 23.67 -3.66 -4.21
C ARG A 52 24.39 -4.51 -3.20
N HIS A 53 23.73 -5.55 -2.68
CA HIS A 53 24.18 -6.22 -1.49
C HIS A 53 25.60 -6.68 -1.82
N ASN A 54 26.61 -6.05 -1.22
CA ASN A 54 28.01 -6.31 -1.55
C ASN A 54 28.23 -7.79 -1.26
N GLY A 55 28.24 -8.60 -2.32
CA GLY A 55 28.70 -9.98 -2.50
C GLY A 55 28.71 -11.00 -1.34
N THR A 56 28.11 -10.76 -0.18
CA THR A 56 28.41 -11.53 1.03
C THR A 56 27.19 -11.78 1.91
N THR A 57 26.12 -11.02 1.77
CA THR A 57 24.83 -11.30 2.40
C THR A 57 23.87 -11.69 1.30
N LYS A 58 23.41 -12.95 1.36
CA LYS A 58 22.56 -13.57 0.34
C LYS A 58 21.40 -12.63 0.06
N SER A 59 21.30 -12.14 -1.18
CA SER A 59 20.04 -11.60 -1.72
C SER A 59 18.95 -12.57 -1.28
N SER A 60 17.98 -12.12 -0.48
CA SER A 60 16.88 -12.98 -0.10
C SER A 60 16.19 -13.38 -1.40
N VAL A 61 16.28 -14.67 -1.74
CA VAL A 61 15.60 -15.23 -2.92
C VAL A 61 14.08 -15.19 -2.69
N SER A 62 13.66 -15.12 -1.42
CA SER A 62 12.29 -15.03 -0.95
C SER A 62 11.83 -13.59 -0.70
N CYS A 63 10.52 -13.39 -0.86
CA CYS A 63 9.82 -12.18 -0.43
C CYS A 63 9.17 -12.43 0.95
N GLU A 64 9.59 -11.69 1.97
CA GLU A 64 9.26 -11.95 3.37
C GLU A 64 8.81 -10.69 4.09
N VAL A 65 7.89 -10.82 5.03
CA VAL A 65 7.38 -9.72 5.86
C VAL A 65 8.42 -9.38 6.92
N TYR A 66 8.90 -8.14 6.95
CA TYR A 66 9.87 -7.65 7.93
C TYR A 66 9.22 -6.88 9.07
N GLU A 67 8.30 -5.98 8.73
CA GLU A 67 7.60 -5.15 9.71
C GLU A 67 6.13 -5.17 9.33
N ALA A 68 5.29 -5.70 10.22
CA ALA A 68 3.85 -5.71 10.07
C ALA A 68 3.16 -5.31 11.37
N PRO A 69 1.99 -4.68 11.29
CA PRO A 69 1.11 -4.43 12.43
C PRO A 69 0.54 -5.75 12.94
N GLU A 70 0.11 -5.77 14.20
CA GLU A 70 -0.46 -6.97 14.84
C GLU A 70 -1.67 -7.51 14.07
N GLU A 71 -2.53 -6.62 13.57
CA GLU A 71 -3.67 -6.96 12.72
C GLU A 71 -3.55 -6.26 11.36
N MET A 72 -3.56 -7.05 10.29
CA MET A 72 -3.52 -6.53 8.92
C MET A 72 -4.92 -6.32 8.35
N THR A 73 -5.13 -5.16 7.70
CA THR A 73 -6.36 -4.96 6.92
C THR A 73 -6.40 -5.95 5.77
N LYS A 74 -7.61 -6.36 5.36
CA LYS A 74 -7.79 -7.31 4.27
C LYS A 74 -7.06 -6.89 2.98
N PRO A 75 -7.13 -5.63 2.51
CA PRO A 75 -6.37 -5.20 1.33
C PRO A 75 -4.86 -5.34 1.47
N LEU A 76 -4.30 -4.98 2.63
CA LEU A 76 -2.86 -5.10 2.88
C LEU A 76 -2.40 -6.56 2.89
N LYS A 77 -3.17 -7.45 3.52
CA LYS A 77 -2.90 -8.88 3.49
C LYS A 77 -2.93 -9.43 2.07
N GLN A 78 -3.96 -9.10 1.29
CA GLN A 78 -4.06 -9.52 -0.11
C GLN A 78 -2.88 -9.03 -0.95
N CYS A 79 -2.47 -7.77 -0.79
CA CYS A 79 -1.33 -7.21 -1.51
C CYS A 79 -0.01 -7.91 -1.12
N THR A 80 0.14 -8.23 0.16
CA THR A 80 1.29 -8.96 0.71
C THR A 80 1.38 -10.34 0.08
N ASP A 81 0.29 -11.12 0.16
CA ASP A 81 0.21 -12.47 -0.40
C ASP A 81 0.48 -12.46 -1.92
N TRP A 82 -0.03 -11.46 -2.64
CA TRP A 82 0.18 -11.30 -4.08
C TRP A 82 1.64 -11.03 -4.42
N LEU A 83 2.32 -10.13 -3.70
CA LEU A 83 3.74 -9.84 -3.92
C LEU A 83 4.64 -11.01 -3.51
N GLN A 84 4.31 -11.71 -2.44
CA GLN A 84 5.04 -12.91 -2.04
C GLN A 84 4.96 -14.00 -3.10
N ALA A 85 3.77 -14.23 -3.66
CA ALA A 85 3.60 -15.13 -4.79
C ALA A 85 4.32 -14.63 -6.05
N TYR A 86 4.29 -13.33 -6.36
CA TYR A 86 4.99 -12.77 -7.52
C TYR A 86 6.49 -13.10 -7.53
N PHE A 87 7.15 -12.99 -6.37
CA PHE A 87 8.59 -13.27 -6.28
C PHE A 87 8.91 -14.76 -6.07
N SER A 88 8.04 -15.54 -5.44
CA SER A 88 8.35 -16.92 -5.04
C SER A 88 7.72 -17.98 -5.96
N GLU A 89 6.52 -17.72 -6.46
CA GLU A 89 5.68 -18.63 -7.27
C GLU A 89 4.86 -17.83 -8.31
N PRO A 90 5.51 -17.21 -9.32
CA PRO A 90 4.86 -16.24 -10.19
C PRO A 90 3.65 -16.79 -10.95
N TRP A 91 3.57 -18.11 -11.21
CA TRP A 91 2.39 -18.74 -11.81
C TRP A 91 1.14 -18.69 -10.92
N MET A 92 1.28 -18.42 -9.62
CA MET A 92 0.17 -18.29 -8.67
C MET A 92 -0.44 -16.89 -8.68
N THR A 93 0.24 -15.85 -9.18
CA THR A 93 -0.29 -14.48 -9.14
C THR A 93 -1.54 -14.31 -9.97
N GLU A 94 -1.69 -15.07 -11.06
CA GLU A 94 -2.90 -15.08 -11.90
C GLU A 94 -4.12 -15.66 -11.18
N LYS A 95 -3.90 -16.48 -10.14
CA LYS A 95 -4.96 -17.10 -9.34
C LYS A 95 -5.31 -16.31 -8.08
N LEU A 96 -4.48 -15.32 -7.73
CA LEU A 96 -4.69 -14.47 -6.58
C LEU A 96 -5.51 -13.23 -6.96
N PRO A 97 -6.36 -12.74 -6.05
CA PRO A 97 -7.10 -11.51 -6.30
C PRO A 97 -6.11 -10.33 -6.37
N VAL A 98 -6.31 -9.46 -7.35
CA VAL A 98 -5.65 -8.14 -7.36
C VAL A 98 -6.14 -7.36 -6.14
N PRO A 99 -5.25 -6.77 -5.32
CA PRO A 99 -5.68 -6.01 -4.15
C PRO A 99 -6.51 -4.79 -4.58
N PRO A 100 -7.57 -4.44 -3.84
CA PRO A 100 -8.32 -3.22 -4.12
C PRO A 100 -7.43 -2.00 -3.87
N PHE A 101 -7.52 -0.99 -4.74
CA PHE A 101 -6.80 0.26 -4.61
C PHE A 101 -7.72 1.35 -4.06
N HIS A 102 -7.17 2.21 -3.20
CA HIS A 102 -7.90 3.34 -2.63
C HIS A 102 -7.00 4.57 -2.63
N HIS A 103 -7.48 5.62 -3.28
CA HIS A 103 -6.84 6.93 -3.25
C HIS A 103 -7.88 7.95 -2.76
N PRO A 104 -7.73 8.54 -1.56
CA PRO A 104 -8.73 9.41 -0.94
C PRO A 104 -9.18 10.63 -1.77
N LEU A 105 -8.42 10.96 -2.81
CA LEU A 105 -8.73 12.07 -3.74
C LEU A 105 -9.37 11.61 -5.05
N LEU A 106 -9.46 10.30 -5.30
CA LEU A 106 -10.06 9.71 -6.51
C LEU A 106 -11.37 9.00 -6.21
N GLU A 107 -11.87 9.05 -4.98
CA GLU A 107 -13.23 8.61 -4.65
C GLU A 107 -14.22 9.59 -5.30
N GLN A 108 -14.95 9.11 -6.33
CA GLN A 108 -16.05 9.82 -6.99
C GLN A 108 -17.38 9.22 -6.57
#